data_AF-A0A6A1JTJ7-F1
#
_entry.id   AF-A0A6A1JTJ7-F1
#
_cell.length_a   1.000
_cell.length_b   1.000
_cell.length_c   1.000
_cell.angle_alpha   90.00
_cell.angle_beta   90.00
_cell.angle_gamma   90.00
#
_symmetry.space_group_name_H-M   'P 1'
#
loop_
_entity.id
_entity.type
_entity.pdbx_description
1 polymer ?
#
loop_
_entity_poly.entity_id
_entity_poly.type
_entity_poly.pdbx_seq_one_letter_code
_entity_poly.pdbx_strand_id
1 'polypeptide(L)'
;MRQFLLGLYFLCFLNVASGQEIPLPENMPQEHPRVLTTPEGKRETWNLIKTEAWAEDVFNKLKERTEAYTQLTDVQPTWLLSRLAMFISVNRKVGRIRLV
;
A
#
# COMPACT_ATOMS: atom_id res chain seq x y z
N MET A 1 -30.83 -20.82 24.95
CA MET A 1 -29.91 -21.24 23.87
C MET A 1 -29.95 -20.31 22.65
N ARG A 2 -31.10 -20.13 21.95
CA ARG A 2 -31.19 -19.32 20.72
C ARG A 2 -30.82 -17.83 20.88
N GLN A 3 -31.19 -17.21 22.00
CA GLN A 3 -30.92 -15.77 22.23
C GLN A 3 -29.43 -15.48 22.54
N PHE A 4 -28.73 -16.41 23.19
CA PHE A 4 -27.28 -16.30 23.41
C PHE A 4 -26.49 -16.39 22.10
N LEU A 5 -26.93 -17.26 21.18
CA LEU A 5 -26.32 -17.39 19.85
C LEU A 5 -26.50 -16.13 19.00
N LEU A 6 -27.67 -15.49 19.07
CA LEU A 6 -27.93 -14.22 18.36
C LEU A 6 -27.12 -13.07 18.96
N GLY A 7 -26.96 -13.02 20.28
CA GLY A 7 -26.11 -12.03 20.95
C GLY A 7 -24.62 -12.19 20.59
N LEU A 8 -24.13 -13.42 20.52
CA LEU A 8 -22.75 -13.73 20.09
C LEU A 8 -22.54 -13.35 18.62
N TYR A 9 -23.50 -13.66 17.75
CA TYR A 9 -23.46 -13.26 16.34
C TYR A 9 -23.40 -11.73 16.22
N PHE A 10 -24.25 -11.00 16.93
CA PHE A 10 -24.25 -9.52 16.92
C PHE A 10 -22.92 -8.92 17.38
N LEU A 11 -22.29 -9.48 18.42
CA LEU A 11 -20.96 -9.08 18.90
C LEU A 11 -19.84 -9.33 17.87
N CYS A 12 -19.90 -10.44 17.14
CA CYS A 12 -18.98 -10.71 16.04
C CYS A 12 -19.18 -9.72 14.88
N PHE A 13 -20.43 -9.37 14.53
CA PHE A 13 -20.71 -8.38 13.49
C PHE A 13 -20.18 -6.98 13.82
N LEU A 14 -20.27 -6.56 15.09
CA LEU A 14 -19.75 -5.26 15.51
C LEU A 14 -18.22 -5.16 15.38
N ASN A 15 -17.48 -6.25 15.65
CA ASN A 15 -16.02 -6.28 15.45
C ASN A 15 -15.59 -6.26 13.98
N VAL A 16 -16.40 -6.85 13.08
CA VAL A 16 -16.13 -6.80 11.63
C VAL A 16 -16.47 -5.43 11.03
N ALA A 17 -17.44 -4.72 11.62
CA ALA A 17 -17.86 -3.39 11.17
C ALA A 17 -16.87 -2.28 11.55
N SER A 18 -16.01 -2.48 12.55
CA SER A 18 -14.90 -1.57 12.86
C SER A 18 -13.70 -1.87 11.95
N GLY A 19 -13.60 -1.17 10.82
CA GLY A 19 -12.34 -1.10 10.08
C GLY A 19 -11.26 -0.44 10.95
N GLN A 20 -10.04 -0.97 10.93
CA GLN A 20 -8.93 -0.34 11.65
C GLN A 20 -8.60 1.01 10.97
N GLU A 21 -9.00 2.11 11.60
CA GLU A 21 -8.60 3.44 11.18
C GLU A 21 -7.10 3.59 11.42
N ILE A 22 -6.31 3.69 10.36
CA ILE A 22 -4.90 4.04 10.45
C ILE A 22 -4.86 5.55 10.76
N PRO A 23 -4.44 5.97 11.97
CA PRO A 23 -4.41 7.39 12.30
C PRO A 23 -3.36 8.06 11.41
N LEU A 24 -3.83 8.85 10.45
CA LEU A 24 -2.94 9.70 9.65
C LEU A 24 -2.47 10.86 10.53
N PRO A 25 -1.18 11.24 10.45
CA PRO A 25 -0.70 12.41 11.17
C PRO A 25 -1.43 13.66 10.68
N GLU A 26 -1.82 14.53 11.62
CA GLU A 26 -2.53 15.78 11.32
C GLU A 26 -1.74 16.67 10.34
N ASN A 27 -0.40 16.67 10.48
CA ASN A 27 0.51 17.33 9.55
C ASN A 27 1.34 16.28 8.80
N MET A 28 1.10 16.14 7.49
CA MET A 28 1.91 15.27 6.66
C MET A 28 3.28 15.90 6.35
N PRO A 29 4.40 15.21 6.62
CA PRO A 29 5.73 15.72 6.30
C PRO A 29 5.88 15.92 4.78
N GLN A 30 6.62 16.94 4.34
CA GLN A 30 6.83 17.15 2.91
C GLN A 30 7.79 16.13 2.29
N GLU A 31 8.70 15.58 3.08
CA GLU A 31 9.65 14.57 2.66
C GLU A 31 8.98 13.20 2.46
N HIS A 32 9.64 12.32 1.70
CA HIS A 32 9.21 10.94 1.48
C HIS A 32 10.18 9.98 2.17
N PRO A 33 9.70 8.90 2.82
CA PRO A 33 8.31 8.42 2.90
C PRO A 33 7.43 9.23 3.87
N ARG A 34 6.10 9.22 3.65
CA ARG A 34 5.16 10.18 4.30
C ARG A 34 4.02 9.55 5.11
N VAL A 35 3.55 8.37 4.72
CA VAL A 35 2.27 7.82 5.22
C VAL A 35 2.48 6.67 6.20
N LEU A 36 3.21 5.63 5.77
CA LEU A 36 3.35 4.38 6.54
C LEU A 36 4.67 4.28 7.30
N THR A 37 5.64 5.13 7.00
CA THR A 37 6.98 5.09 7.59
C THR A 37 7.66 6.45 7.47
N THR A 38 8.74 6.65 8.23
CA THR A 38 9.68 7.78 8.14
C THR A 38 10.96 7.37 7.40
N PRO A 39 11.90 8.29 7.11
CA PRO A 39 13.23 7.94 6.59
C PRO A 39 14.00 6.95 7.48
N GLU A 40 13.91 7.09 8.80
CA GLU A 40 14.52 6.16 9.77
C GLU A 40 13.83 4.80 9.72
N GLY A 41 12.49 4.78 9.72
CA GLY A 41 11.71 3.54 9.62
C GLY A 41 11.97 2.79 8.32
N LYS A 42 12.28 3.50 7.21
CA LYS A 42 12.73 2.87 5.96
C LYS A 42 14.05 2.12 6.16
N ARG A 43 15.01 2.70 6.88
CA ARG A 43 16.29 2.05 7.18
C ARG A 43 16.09 0.80 8.06
N GLU A 44 15.22 0.91 9.06
CA GLU A 44 14.85 -0.22 9.92
C GLU A 44 14.15 -1.33 9.13
N THR A 45 13.22 -0.98 8.24
CA THR A 45 12.54 -1.92 7.34
C THR A 45 13.55 -2.63 6.44
N TRP A 46 14.55 -1.92 5.92
CA TRP A 46 15.63 -2.55 5.14
C TRP A 46 16.46 -3.53 5.96
N ASN A 47 16.72 -3.22 7.23
CA ASN A 47 17.40 -4.17 8.12
C ASN A 47 16.53 -5.40 8.35
N LEU A 48 15.23 -5.22 8.65
CA LEU A 48 14.26 -6.30 8.84
C LEU A 48 14.21 -7.23 7.62
N ILE A 49 14.13 -6.68 6.41
CA ILE A 49 14.13 -7.47 5.15
C ILE A 49 15.40 -8.31 5.02
N LYS A 50 16.54 -7.84 5.53
CA LYS A 50 17.82 -8.56 5.46
C LYS A 50 18.01 -9.58 6.57
N THR A 51 17.38 -9.38 7.73
CA THR A 51 17.58 -10.22 8.91
C THR A 51 16.53 -11.32 9.02
N GLU A 52 15.30 -11.03 8.60
CA GLU A 52 14.15 -11.92 8.79
C GLU A 52 13.74 -12.60 7.48
N ALA A 53 13.77 -13.95 7.46
CA ALA A 53 13.45 -14.73 6.26
C ALA A 53 12.03 -14.49 5.73
N TRP A 54 11.05 -14.27 6.62
CA TRP A 54 9.68 -13.98 6.20
C TRP A 54 9.56 -12.62 5.50
N ALA A 55 10.36 -11.63 5.93
CA ALA A 55 10.35 -10.29 5.35
C ALA A 55 11.03 -10.30 3.98
N GLU A 56 12.13 -11.05 3.85
CA GLU A 56 12.80 -11.29 2.57
C GLU A 56 11.85 -11.96 1.56
N ASP A 57 11.15 -13.02 1.97
CA ASP A 57 10.19 -13.74 1.11
C ASP A 57 9.06 -12.81 0.61
N VAL A 58 8.47 -12.02 1.50
CA VAL A 58 7.44 -11.03 1.11
C VAL A 58 8.01 -10.01 0.13
N PHE A 59 9.21 -9.49 0.39
CA PHE A 59 9.86 -8.52 -0.50
C PHE A 59 10.13 -9.12 -1.88
N ASN A 60 10.65 -10.34 -1.96
CA ASN A 60 10.94 -11.01 -3.21
C ASN A 60 9.68 -11.28 -4.04
N LYS A 61 8.60 -11.74 -3.40
CA LYS A 61 7.29 -11.90 -4.06
C LYS A 61 6.75 -10.59 -4.64
N LEU A 62 6.93 -9.47 -3.92
CA LEU A 62 6.55 -8.16 -4.42
C LEU A 62 7.44 -7.73 -5.59
N LYS A 63 8.74 -7.96 -5.48
CA LYS A 63 9.71 -7.66 -6.54
C LYS A 63 9.37 -8.41 -7.82
N GLU A 64 9.17 -9.73 -7.76
CA GLU A 64 8.83 -10.58 -8.91
C GLU A 64 7.58 -10.07 -9.65
N ARG A 65 6.54 -9.65 -8.91
CA ARG A 65 5.31 -9.07 -9.50
C ARG A 65 5.57 -7.79 -10.28
N THR A 66 6.58 -7.02 -9.89
CA THR A 66 6.93 -5.75 -10.52
C THR A 66 8.01 -5.87 -11.60
N GLU A 67 8.76 -6.97 -11.59
CA GLU A 67 9.97 -7.15 -12.38
C GLU A 67 9.71 -7.16 -13.90
N ALA A 68 8.56 -7.69 -14.33
CA ALA A 68 8.15 -7.64 -15.73
C ALA A 68 8.05 -6.20 -16.25
N TYR A 69 7.64 -5.25 -15.41
CA TYR A 69 7.52 -3.84 -15.79
C TYR A 69 8.85 -3.10 -15.77
N THR A 70 9.76 -3.48 -14.87
CA THR A 70 11.11 -2.89 -14.83
C THR A 70 11.94 -3.36 -16.02
N GLN A 71 11.89 -4.64 -16.38
CA GLN A 71 12.57 -5.19 -17.56
C GLN A 71 12.11 -4.52 -18.87
N LEU A 72 10.82 -4.22 -18.99
CA LEU A 72 10.30 -3.47 -20.14
C LEU A 72 10.85 -2.05 -20.22
N THR A 73 11.18 -1.45 -19.08
CA THR A 73 11.77 -0.12 -19.02
C THR A 73 13.24 -0.13 -19.45
N ASP A 74 13.97 -1.23 -19.25
CA ASP A 74 15.34 -1.37 -19.73
C ASP A 74 15.41 -1.40 -21.27
N VAL A 75 14.43 -2.06 -21.91
CA VAL A 75 14.32 -2.11 -23.38
C VAL A 75 13.67 -0.84 -23.94
N GLN A 76 12.69 -0.28 -23.23
CA GLN A 76 11.93 0.91 -23.62
C GLN A 76 11.84 1.89 -22.44
N PRO A 77 12.81 2.82 -22.31
CA PRO A 77 12.91 3.72 -21.16
C PRO A 77 11.67 4.57 -20.88
N THR A 78 10.88 4.86 -21.90
CA THR A 78 9.67 5.70 -21.80
C THR A 78 8.39 4.90 -21.50
N TRP A 79 8.45 3.57 -21.50
CA TRP A 79 7.26 2.71 -21.40
C TRP A 79 6.47 2.96 -20.12
N LEU A 80 7.15 2.92 -18.96
CA LEU A 80 6.51 3.09 -17.66
C LEU A 80 5.95 4.50 -17.48
N LEU A 81 6.74 5.52 -17.85
CA LEU A 81 6.32 6.93 -17.78
C LEU A 81 5.09 7.20 -18.65
N SER A 82 5.06 6.64 -19.86
CA SER A 82 3.93 6.81 -20.78
C SER A 82 2.65 6.19 -20.23
N ARG A 83 2.73 5.01 -19.60
CA ARG A 83 1.59 4.35 -18.95
C ARG A 83 1.11 5.12 -17.72
N LEU A 84 2.03 5.65 -16.91
CA LEU A 84 1.70 6.47 -15.76
C LEU A 84 1.00 7.76 -16.19
N ALA A 85 1.53 8.47 -17.18
CA ALA A 85 0.93 9.68 -17.72
C ALA A 85 -0.48 9.42 -18.28
N MET A 86 -0.67 8.31 -19.01
CA MET A 86 -1.98 7.88 -19.49
C MET A 86 -2.94 7.64 -18.31
N PHE A 87 -2.55 6.84 -17.31
CA PHE A 87 -3.38 6.56 -16.15
C PHE A 87 -3.82 7.84 -15.43
N ILE A 88 -2.89 8.75 -15.16
CA ILE A 88 -3.18 10.04 -14.52
C ILE A 88 -4.14 10.85 -15.39
N SER A 89 -3.89 10.94 -16.70
CA SER A 89 -4.76 11.70 -17.61
C SER A 89 -6.19 11.16 -17.66
N VAL A 90 -6.36 9.84 -17.66
CA VAL A 90 -7.67 9.16 -17.68
C VAL A 90 -8.39 9.40 -16.36
N ASN A 91 -7.74 9.15 -15.23
CA ASN A 91 -8.37 9.31 -13.92
C ASN A 91 -8.66 10.78 -13.59
N ARG A 92 -7.90 11.73 -14.16
CA ARG A 92 -8.21 13.17 -14.12
C ARG A 92 -9.49 13.49 -14.88
N LYS A 93 -9.66 12.96 -16.10
CA LYS A 93 -10.88 13.17 -16.90
C LYS A 93 -12.14 12.64 -16.19
N VAL A 94 -12.01 11.52 -15.49
CA VAL A 94 -13.11 10.88 -14.74
C VAL A 94 -13.30 11.49 -13.35
N GLY A 95 -12.53 12.52 -12.98
CA GLY A 95 -12.65 13.20 -11.68
C GLY A 95 -12.20 12.37 -10.48
N ARG A 96 -11.55 11.21 -10.69
CA ARG A 96 -11.08 10.31 -9.64
C ARG A 96 -9.78 10.77 -8.98
N ILE A 97 -8.97 11.55 -9.70
CA ILE A 97 -7.76 12.18 -9.18
C ILE A 97 -7.91 13.70 -9.25
N ARG A 98 -7.80 14.36 -8.11
CA ARG A 98 -7.65 15.81 -7.98
C ARG A 98 -6.25 16.06 -7.43
N LEU A 99 -5.35 16.58 -8.26
CA LEU A 99 -4.08 17.09 -7.76
C LEU A 99 -4.40 18.40 -7.04
N VAL A 100 -3.94 18.52 -5.80
CA VAL A 100 -4.01 19.75 -4.99
C VAL A 100 -3.01 20.75 -5.56
#